data_AF-J5UEL2-F1
#
_entry.id   AF-J5UEL2-F1
#
_cell.length_a   1.000
_cell.length_b   1.000
_cell.length_c   1.000
_cell.angle_alpha   90.00
_cell.angle_beta   90.00
_cell.angle_gamma   90.00
#
_symmetry.space_group_name_H-M   'P 1'
#
loop_
_entity.id
_entity.type
_entity.pdbx_description
1 polymer ?
#
loop_
_entity_poly.entity_id
_entity_poly.type
_entity_poly.pdbx_seq_one_letter_code
_entity_poly.pdbx_strand_id
1 'polypeptide(L)' 'MKILHFKQFYKHYVFVEDGEGGRKKVLKNYIDVNVCIDMVCGDTRNELGSEE' A
#
# COMPACT_ATOMS: atom_id res chain seq x y z
N MET A 1 -16.44 -4.11 -0.97
CA MET A 1 -15.05 -3.85 -0.53
C MET A 1 -14.17 -4.99 -1.00
N LYS A 2 -13.26 -4.75 -1.95
CA LYS A 2 -12.24 -5.72 -2.35
C LYS A 2 -10.93 -5.33 -1.68
N ILE A 3 -10.22 -6.31 -1.12
CA ILE A 3 -8.94 -6.08 -0.46
C ILE A 3 -7.86 -6.81 -1.25
N LEU A 4 -6.79 -6.11 -1.63
CA LEU A 4 -5.56 -6.74 -2.08
C LEU A 4 -4.57 -6.73 -0.91
N HIS A 5 -4.00 -7.89 -0.60
CA HIS A 5 -2.99 -8.06 0.42
C HIS A 5 -1.76 -8.70 -0.21
N PHE A 6 -0.61 -8.03 -0.11
CA PHE A 6 0.64 -8.53 -0.68
C PHE A 6 1.86 -8.01 0.08
N LYS A 7 3.00 -8.68 -0.15
CA LYS A 7 4.31 -8.24 0.35
C LYS A 7 5.04 -7.49 -0.75
N GLN A 8 5.40 -6.24 -0.49
CA GLN A 8 6.34 -5.51 -1.34
C GLN A 8 7.76 -5.76 -0.84
N PHE A 9 8.57 -6.49 -1.60
CA PHE A 9 9.98 -6.73 -1.25
C PHE A 9 10.78 -5.44 -1.44
N TYR A 10 11.21 -4.83 -0.33
CA TYR A 10 11.99 -3.61 -0.28
C TYR A 10 12.67 -3.48 1.10
N LYS A 11 13.97 -3.19 1.11
CA LYS A 11 14.74 -3.01 2.35
C LYS A 11 14.44 -1.65 2.96
N HIS A 12 13.94 -1.63 4.19
CA HIS A 12 13.62 -0.40 4.92
C HIS A 12 13.81 -0.59 6.42
N TYR A 13 13.95 0.51 7.14
CA TYR A 13 14.03 0.50 8.59
C TYR A 13 12.66 0.74 9.23
N VAL A 14 12.36 -0.02 10.27
CA VAL A 14 11.20 0.18 11.14
C VAL A 14 11.65 0.36 12.58
N PHE A 15 10.88 1.11 13.36
CA PHE A 15 11.07 1.22 14.80
C PHE A 15 10.03 0.36 15.50
N VAL A 16 10.47 -0.54 16.35
CA VAL A 16 9.59 -1.40 17.16
C VAL A 16 9.85 -1.13 18.63
N GLU A 17 8.83 -1.29 19.47
CA GLU A 17 8.99 -1.17 20.93
C GLU A 17 10.03 -2.17 21.43
N ASP A 18 10.86 -1.73 22.37
CA ASP A 18 11.92 -2.54 22.98
C ASP A 18 11.52 -3.20 24.31
N GLY A 19 10.34 -2.85 24.85
CA GLY A 19 9.82 -3.36 26.13
C GLY A 19 10.16 -2.49 27.34
N GLU A 20 11.00 -1.46 27.18
CA GLU A 20 11.41 -0.54 28.25
C GLU A 20 10.86 0.88 28.03
N GLY A 21 9.87 1.02 27.14
CA GLY A 21 9.31 2.31 26.71
C GLY A 21 10.14 3.03 25.64
N GLY A 22 11.24 2.44 25.19
CA GLY A 22 12.02 2.90 24.06
C GLY A 22 11.61 2.25 22.73
N ARG A 23 12.37 2.56 21.68
CA ARG A 23 12.17 1.98 20.35
C ARG A 23 13.51 1.56 19.76
N LYS A 24 13.58 0.34 19.24
CA LYS A 24 14.74 -0.17 18.50
C LYS A 24 14.52 -0.11 16.99
N LYS A 25 15.56 0.30 16.25
CA LYS A 25 15.60 0.33 14.78
C LYS A 25 15.90 -1.08 14.25
N VAL A 26 15.05 -1.60 13.37
CA VAL A 26 15.15 -2.93 12.77
C VAL A 26 15.12 -2.81 11.25
N LEU A 27 16.00 -3.54 10.55
CA LEU A 27 15.97 -3.64 9.09
C LEU A 27 14.99 -4.75 8.68
N LYS A 28 13.97 -4.40 7.88
CA LYS A 28 13.04 -5.35 7.26
C LYS A 28 13.27 -5.42 5.75
N ASN A 29 13.06 -6.60 5.17
CA ASN A 29 13.25 -6.86 3.73
C ASN A 29 11.96 -6.77 2.91
N TYR A 30 10.81 -6.58 3.55
CA TYR A 30 9.52 -6.43 2.89
C TYR A 30 8.56 -5.57 3.71
N ILE A 31 7.68 -4.86 3.01
CA ILE A 31 6.56 -4.10 3.58
C ILE A 31 5.29 -4.94 3.38
N ASP A 32 4.48 -5.05 4.42
CA ASP A 32 3.14 -5.63 4.34
C ASP A 32 2.16 -4.56 3.85
N VAL A 33 1.51 -4.79 2.71
CA VAL A 33 0.66 -3.81 2.04
C VAL A 33 -0.77 -4.31 2.00
N ASN A 34 -1.68 -3.48 2.52
CA ASN A 34 -3.11 -3.72 2.52
C ASN A 34 -3.77 -2.61 1.71
N VAL A 35 -4.39 -2.97 0.57
CA VAL A 35 -5.07 -2.02 -0.31
C VAL A 35 -6.56 -2.26 -0.23
N CYS A 36 -7.31 -1.22 0.14
CA CYS A 36 -8.75 -1.20 0.03
C CYS A 36 -9.13 -0.64 -1.35
N ILE A 37 -9.86 -1.43 -2.14
CA ILE A 37 -10.38 -0.98 -3.43
C ILE A 37 -11.87 -0.71 -3.28
N ASP A 38 -12.22 0.56 -3.42
CA ASP A 38 -13.59 1.00 -3.63
C ASP A 38 -13.85 1.03 -5.14
N MET A 39 -14.69 0.10 -5.61
CA MET A 39 -15.04 0.01 -7.03
C MET A 39 -16.31 0.81 -7.27
N VAL A 40 -16.21 1.82 -8.12
CA VAL A 40 -17.35 2.59 -8.61
C VAL A 40 -17.65 2.24 -10.07
N CYS A 41 -18.90 2.47 -10.49
CA CYS A 41 -19.31 2.33 -11.88
C CYS A 41 -19.16 3.67 -12.60
N GLY A 42 -18.43 3.70 -13.71
CA GLY A 42 -18.30 4.86 -14.60
C GLY A 42 -18.34 4.40 -16.05
N ASP A 43 -18.94 5.21 -16.93
CA ASP A 43 -18.94 4.93 -18.37
C ASP A 43 -17.55 5.23 -18.95
N THR A 44 -16.88 4.20 -19.46
CA THR A 44 -15.54 4.31 -20.04
C THR A 44 -15.53 4.76 -21.49
N ARG A 45 -16.71 5.02 -22.09
CA ARG A 45 -16.84 5.34 -23.52
C ARG A 45 -16.56 6.81 -23.89
N ASN A 46 -16.33 7.70 -22.93
CA ASN A 46 -16.19 9.13 -23.20
C ASN A 46 -14.74 9.67 -23.22
N GLU A 47 -13.71 8.82 -23.11
CA GLU A 47 -12.30 9.30 -23.07
C GLU A 47 -11.45 8.90 -24.28
N LEU A 48 -12.06 8.34 -25.34
CA LEU A 48 -11.36 8.07 -26.62
C LEU A 48 -11.75 9.04 -27.74
N GLY A 49 -12.26 10.24 -27.43
CA GLY A 49 -12.63 11.19 -28.47
C GLY A 49 -12.93 12.58 -27.94
N SER A 50 -11.88 13.36 -27.72
CA SER A 50 -11.91 14.81 -27.96
C SER A 50 -10.47 15.29 -28.15
N GLU A 51 -9.90 14.93 -29.30
CA GLU A 51 -8.97 15.82 -29.98
C GLU A 51 -9.85 16.81 -30.77
N GLU A 52 -10.10 17.99 -30.22
CA GLU A 52 -10.43 19.21 -30.98
C GLU A 52 -9.49 20.34 -30.54
#